data_AF-I1CCV7-F1
#
_entry.id   AF-I1CCV7-F1
#
_cell.length_a   1.000
_cell.length_b   1.000
_cell.length_c   1.000
_cell.angle_alpha   90.00
_cell.angle_beta   90.00
_cell.angle_gamma   90.00
#
_symmetry.space_group_name_H-M   'P 1'
#
loop_
_entity.id
_entity.type
_entity.pdbx_description
1 polymer ?
#
loop_
_entity_poly.entity_id
_entity_poly.type
_entity_poly.pdbx_seq_one_letter_code
_entity_poly.pdbx_strand_id
1 'polypeptide(L)'
;MNGKGKQPSMYALVVVGNGNGLAGYGEGKDEEATRAIRKATNRAIKNLRYFERYDNRTLSMDLTHKFHATTLELRARPPGFGIRTNHYVHEICKCIGIQDISAKVRGSTTPMNVIKAAFEALSNTKQPEDIAKMRGKKLADVQHVYFGGN
;
A
#
# COMPACT_ATOMS: atom_id res chain seq x y z
N MET A 1 -9.54 19.48 25.37
CA MET A 1 -10.23 20.65 25.96
C MET A 1 -9.25 21.20 26.98
N ASN A 2 -8.79 22.43 26.78
CA ASN A 2 -7.77 23.01 27.65
C ASN A 2 -8.46 24.05 28.57
N GLY A 3 -7.75 24.55 29.58
CA GLY A 3 -8.28 25.62 30.45
C GLY A 3 -8.71 26.90 29.70
N LYS A 4 -8.27 27.08 28.45
CA LYS A 4 -8.64 28.18 27.54
C LYS A 4 -9.76 27.84 26.55
N GLY A 5 -10.38 26.65 26.67
CA GLY A 5 -11.45 26.18 25.77
C GLY A 5 -11.00 25.14 24.72
N LYS A 6 -11.82 24.97 23.68
CA LYS A 6 -11.58 24.03 22.56
C LYS A 6 -10.71 24.69 21.50
N GLN A 7 -9.44 24.31 21.45
CA GLN A 7 -8.52 24.76 20.40
C GLN A 7 -8.58 23.80 19.19
N PRO A 8 -8.97 24.26 17.99
CA PRO A 8 -8.99 23.43 16.80
C PRO A 8 -7.57 23.09 16.35
N SER A 9 -7.40 21.92 15.76
CA SER A 9 -6.13 21.50 15.14
C SER A 9 -6.45 20.71 13.88
N MET A 10 -5.65 20.95 12.85
CA MET A 10 -5.74 20.30 11.56
C MET A 10 -4.87 19.05 11.56
N TYR A 11 -5.45 17.93 11.14
CA TYR A 11 -4.77 16.66 10.93
C TYR A 11 -4.65 16.40 9.43
N ALA A 12 -3.46 16.01 9.00
CA ALA A 12 -3.17 15.61 7.63
C ALA A 12 -2.57 14.21 7.63
N LEU A 13 -3.01 13.39 6.68
CA LEU A 13 -2.46 12.07 6.38
C LEU A 13 -2.07 12.08 4.91
N VAL A 14 -0.78 11.85 4.65
CA VAL A 14 -0.17 12.01 3.33
C VAL A 14 0.50 10.70 2.94
N VAL A 15 0.33 10.32 1.68
CA VAL A 15 1.04 9.22 1.03
C VAL A 15 1.95 9.83 -0.03
N VAL A 16 3.19 9.34 -0.12
CA VAL A 16 4.18 9.72 -1.13
C VAL A 16 4.71 8.46 -1.80
N GLY A 17 5.09 8.56 -3.06
CA GLY A 17 5.76 7.46 -3.76
C GLY A 17 6.30 7.88 -5.11
N ASN A 18 7.17 7.04 -5.67
CA ASN A 18 7.87 7.30 -6.93
C ASN A 18 7.25 6.56 -8.14
N GLY A 19 6.15 5.82 -7.95
CA GLY A 19 5.54 5.00 -9.01
C GLY A 19 6.37 3.77 -9.41
N ASN A 20 7.49 3.51 -8.73
CA ASN A 20 8.48 2.49 -9.06
C ASN A 20 8.85 1.66 -7.83
N GLY A 21 7.85 1.20 -7.10
CA GLY A 21 7.98 0.32 -5.94
C GLY A 21 8.31 1.04 -4.64
N LEU A 22 8.63 2.33 -4.63
CA LEU A 22 8.94 3.06 -3.40
C LEU A 22 7.74 3.91 -2.97
N ALA A 23 7.22 3.67 -1.78
CA ALA A 23 6.17 4.52 -1.20
C ALA A 23 6.27 4.61 0.33
N GLY A 24 5.65 5.63 0.89
CA GLY A 24 5.64 5.90 2.31
C GLY A 24 4.40 6.70 2.70
N TYR A 25 4.00 6.62 3.95
CA TYR A 25 2.93 7.44 4.50
C TYR A 25 3.38 8.16 5.77
N GLY A 26 2.74 9.28 6.04
CA GLY A 26 3.04 10.12 7.19
C GLY A 26 1.82 10.88 7.65
N GLU A 27 1.76 11.10 8.94
CA GLU A 27 0.74 11.91 9.59
C GLU A 27 1.35 13.19 10.17
N GLY A 28 0.57 14.26 10.17
CA GLY A 28 0.96 15.55 10.70
C GLY A 28 -0.24 16.22 11.35
N LYS A 29 0.03 16.91 12.46
CA LYS A 29 -0.99 17.69 13.17
C LYS A 29 -0.42 19.05 13.53
N ASP A 30 -1.18 20.10 13.25
CA ASP A 30 -0.80 21.48 13.52
C ASP A 30 -2.06 22.34 13.69
N GLU A 31 -1.92 23.61 14.05
CA GLU A 31 -3.02 24.58 14.07
C GLU A 31 -3.37 25.02 12.64
N GLU A 32 -2.35 25.11 11.77
CA GLU A 32 -2.49 25.52 10.38
C GLU A 32 -2.44 24.30 9.43
N ALA A 33 -3.37 24.23 8.47
CA ALA A 33 -3.47 23.10 7.54
C ALA A 33 -2.18 22.88 6.72
N THR A 34 -1.58 23.96 6.20
CA THR A 34 -0.35 23.91 5.39
C THR A 34 0.82 23.32 6.19
N ARG A 35 0.94 23.68 7.47
CA ARG A 35 1.97 23.15 8.37
C ARG A 35 1.74 21.69 8.68
N ALA A 36 0.49 21.28 8.92
CA ALA A 36 0.14 19.89 9.14
C ALA A 36 0.50 19.01 7.93
N ILE A 37 0.20 19.46 6.70
CA ILE A 37 0.57 18.77 5.46
C ILE A 37 2.08 18.67 5.34
N ARG A 38 2.83 19.77 5.51
CA ARG A 38 4.30 19.76 5.42
C ARG A 38 4.93 18.78 6.41
N LYS A 39 4.42 18.75 7.65
CA LYS A 39 4.85 17.77 8.67
C LYS A 39 4.56 16.33 8.23
N ALA A 40 3.35 16.08 7.71
CA ALA A 40 2.95 14.76 7.22
C ALA A 40 3.83 14.30 6.05
N THR A 41 4.09 15.17 5.07
CA THR A 41 4.95 14.88 3.91
C THR A 41 6.38 14.56 4.33
N ASN A 42 6.98 15.36 5.20
CA ASN A 42 8.33 15.10 5.72
C ASN A 42 8.42 13.74 6.42
N ARG A 43 7.38 13.37 7.17
CA ARG A 43 7.31 12.06 7.84
C ARG A 43 7.10 10.92 6.83
N ALA A 44 6.29 11.15 5.80
CA ALA A 44 6.05 10.18 4.74
C ALA A 44 7.33 9.84 3.95
N ILE A 45 8.12 10.87 3.62
CA ILE A 45 9.43 10.69 2.93
C ILE A 45 10.41 9.91 3.81
N LYS A 46 10.44 10.17 5.12
CA LYS A 46 11.29 9.40 6.05
C LYS A 46 10.87 7.93 6.17
N ASN A 47 9.60 7.63 5.93
CA ASN A 47 9.01 6.30 6.05
C ASN A 47 8.90 5.59 4.69
N LEU A 48 9.68 6.00 3.69
CA LEU A 48 9.71 5.32 2.40
C LEU A 48 10.17 3.86 2.56
N ARG A 49 9.41 2.95 1.97
CA ARG A 49 9.68 1.53 1.91
C ARG A 49 9.58 1.05 0.48
N TYR A 50 10.39 0.05 0.16
CA TYR A 50 10.29 -0.64 -1.11
C TYR A 50 9.23 -1.75 -1.02
N PHE A 51 8.40 -1.83 -2.06
CA PHE A 51 7.34 -2.80 -2.25
C PHE A 51 7.58 -3.54 -3.56
N GLU A 52 7.71 -4.85 -3.44
CA GLU A 52 7.90 -5.70 -4.59
C GLU A 52 6.61 -5.85 -5.39
N ARG A 53 6.75 -5.89 -6.71
CA ARG A 53 5.65 -6.00 -7.67
C ARG A 53 6.00 -7.07 -8.67
N TYR A 54 5.10 -8.01 -8.87
CA TYR A 54 5.19 -8.99 -9.94
C TYR A 54 4.98 -8.29 -11.28
N ASP A 55 5.90 -8.54 -12.22
CA ASP A 55 5.90 -7.94 -13.56
C ASP A 55 5.80 -6.40 -13.54
N ASN A 56 6.37 -5.80 -12.48
CA ASN A 56 6.28 -4.36 -12.18
C ASN A 56 4.85 -3.77 -12.14
N ARG A 57 3.81 -4.61 -12.09
CA ARG A 57 2.41 -4.16 -12.27
C ARG A 57 1.43 -4.65 -11.20
N THR A 58 1.59 -5.84 -10.62
CA THR A 58 0.62 -6.46 -9.70
C THR A 58 1.32 -7.10 -8.49
N LEU A 59 0.53 -7.65 -7.56
CA LEU A 59 1.01 -8.49 -6.47
C LEU A 59 1.41 -9.88 -6.96
N SER A 60 2.38 -10.50 -6.30
CA SER A 60 2.80 -11.88 -6.58
C SER A 60 1.81 -12.94 -6.09
N MET A 61 0.98 -12.62 -5.10
CA MET A 61 -0.05 -13.50 -4.56
C MET A 61 -1.22 -12.71 -3.98
N ASP A 62 -2.32 -13.39 -3.70
CA ASP A 62 -3.44 -12.82 -2.96
C ASP A 62 -3.06 -12.66 -1.49
N LEU A 63 -3.38 -11.51 -0.92
CA LEU A 63 -3.03 -11.14 0.45
C LEU A 63 -4.29 -10.82 1.23
N THR A 64 -4.34 -11.26 2.48
CA THR A 64 -5.37 -10.82 3.42
C THR A 64 -4.67 -10.39 4.69
N HIS A 65 -4.90 -9.15 5.09
CA HIS A 65 -4.30 -8.59 6.30
C HIS A 65 -5.37 -7.93 7.17
N LYS A 66 -5.23 -8.08 8.49
CA LYS A 66 -6.11 -7.46 9.46
C LYS A 66 -5.30 -6.47 10.30
N PHE A 67 -5.70 -5.21 10.26
CA PHE A 67 -5.17 -4.14 11.10
C PHE A 67 -6.29 -3.60 11.98
N HIS A 68 -6.21 -3.84 13.29
CA HIS A 68 -7.28 -3.58 14.25
C HIS A 68 -8.64 -4.15 13.77
N ALA A 69 -9.67 -3.31 13.68
CA ALA A 69 -11.01 -3.68 13.20
C ALA A 69 -11.16 -3.61 11.66
N THR A 70 -10.07 -3.37 10.92
CA THR A 70 -10.06 -3.26 9.45
C THR A 70 -9.43 -4.52 8.86
N THR A 71 -10.16 -5.22 7.99
CA THR A 71 -9.62 -6.34 7.22
C THR A 71 -9.53 -5.93 5.77
N LEU A 72 -8.33 -6.06 5.19
CA LEU A 72 -8.04 -5.75 3.80
C LEU A 72 -7.73 -7.04 3.04
N GLU A 73 -8.55 -7.33 2.04
CA GLU A 73 -8.31 -8.40 1.06
C GLU A 73 -7.76 -7.76 -0.21
N LEU A 74 -6.57 -8.17 -0.65
CA LEU A 74 -5.93 -7.76 -1.89
C LEU A 74 -5.79 -8.98 -2.79
N ARG A 75 -6.13 -8.84 -4.07
CA ARG A 75 -6.02 -9.90 -5.05
C ARG A 75 -5.22 -9.46 -6.27
N ALA A 76 -4.28 -10.30 -6.69
CA ALA A 76 -3.52 -10.10 -7.91
C ALA A 76 -4.47 -10.21 -9.12
N ARG A 77 -4.20 -9.41 -10.16
CA ARG A 77 -5.07 -9.37 -11.35
C ARG A 77 -4.26 -9.44 -12.65
N PRO A 78 -4.85 -9.98 -13.73
CA PRO A 78 -4.19 -10.05 -15.04
C PRO A 78 -3.95 -8.65 -15.62
N PRO A 79 -3.04 -8.53 -16.60
CA PRO A 79 -2.72 -7.24 -17.21
C PRO A 79 -3.95 -6.61 -17.85
N GLY A 80 -4.12 -5.29 -17.68
CA GLY A 80 -5.23 -4.52 -18.26
C GLY A 80 -6.52 -4.55 -17.42
N PHE A 81 -6.48 -5.10 -16.20
CA PHE A 81 -7.62 -5.05 -15.28
C PHE A 81 -7.82 -3.66 -14.65
N GLY A 82 -6.70 -2.96 -14.43
CA GLY A 82 -6.64 -1.67 -13.76
C GLY A 82 -6.74 -1.76 -12.23
N ILE A 83 -6.77 -0.60 -11.57
CA ILE A 83 -6.89 -0.49 -10.12
C ILE A 83 -8.37 -0.42 -9.74
N ARG A 84 -8.94 -1.50 -9.20
CA ARG A 84 -10.34 -1.56 -8.74
C ARG A 84 -10.41 -1.80 -7.24
N THR A 85 -10.27 -0.70 -6.49
CA THR A 85 -10.07 -0.75 -5.04
C THR A 85 -10.82 0.39 -4.33
N ASN A 86 -10.75 0.40 -2.99
CA ASN A 86 -11.14 1.58 -2.20
C ASN A 86 -10.23 2.76 -2.55
N HIS A 87 -10.77 3.99 -2.57
CA HIS A 87 -10.04 5.19 -3.01
C HIS A 87 -8.72 5.44 -2.25
N TYR A 88 -8.62 5.09 -0.96
CA TYR A 88 -7.35 5.19 -0.23
C TYR A 88 -6.31 4.19 -0.78
N VAL A 89 -6.73 2.95 -1.00
CA VAL A 89 -5.87 1.90 -1.55
C VAL A 89 -5.49 2.23 -3.00
N HIS A 90 -6.41 2.85 -3.75
CA HIS A 90 -6.19 3.27 -5.12
C HIS A 90 -5.01 4.25 -5.25
N GLU A 91 -4.99 5.29 -4.42
CA GLU A 91 -3.91 6.28 -4.43
C GLU A 91 -2.59 5.68 -3.91
N ILE A 92 -2.64 4.78 -2.92
CA ILE A 92 -1.44 4.04 -2.49
C ILE A 92 -0.87 3.21 -3.64
N CYS A 93 -1.71 2.46 -4.35
CA CYS A 93 -1.29 1.65 -5.49
C CYS A 93 -0.66 2.50 -6.59
N LYS A 94 -1.23 3.68 -6.91
CA LYS A 94 -0.59 4.63 -7.83
C LYS A 94 0.77 5.10 -7.35
N CYS A 95 0.90 5.50 -6.09
CA CYS A 95 2.16 5.95 -5.51
C CYS A 95 3.24 4.85 -5.54
N ILE A 96 2.85 3.59 -5.34
CA ILE A 96 3.75 2.43 -5.44
C ILE A 96 4.04 2.08 -6.91
N GLY A 97 3.11 2.33 -7.83
CA GLY A 97 3.21 1.89 -9.23
C GLY A 97 2.59 0.53 -9.51
N ILE A 98 1.58 0.14 -8.73
CA ILE A 98 0.74 -1.03 -9.02
C ILE A 98 -0.35 -0.59 -10.01
N GLN A 99 -0.48 -1.32 -11.12
CA GLN A 99 -1.40 -1.01 -12.20
C GLN A 99 -2.65 -1.90 -12.16
N ASP A 100 -2.50 -3.18 -11.80
CA ASP A 100 -3.59 -4.16 -11.80
C ASP A 100 -3.79 -4.75 -10.42
N ILE A 101 -4.92 -4.45 -9.79
CA ILE A 101 -5.23 -4.98 -8.45
C ILE A 101 -6.71 -4.88 -8.15
N SER A 102 -7.23 -5.87 -7.42
CA SER A 102 -8.56 -5.83 -6.82
C SER A 102 -8.43 -5.79 -5.31
N ALA A 103 -9.17 -4.92 -4.64
CA ALA A 103 -9.14 -4.85 -3.18
C ALA A 103 -10.53 -4.72 -2.58
N LYS A 104 -10.73 -5.35 -1.42
CA LYS A 104 -11.94 -5.18 -0.62
C LYS A 104 -11.56 -4.88 0.82
N VAL A 105 -12.10 -3.78 1.35
CA VAL A 105 -12.03 -3.44 2.78
C VAL A 105 -13.30 -3.98 3.44
N ARG A 106 -13.13 -4.69 4.57
CA ARG A 106 -14.20 -5.18 5.43
C ARG A 106 -14.00 -4.68 6.87
N GLY A 107 -15.10 -4.50 7.60
CA GLY A 107 -15.07 -3.96 8.96
C GLY A 107 -14.96 -2.45 8.98
N SER A 108 -14.05 -1.90 9.77
CA SER A 108 -13.81 -0.46 9.86
C SER A 108 -13.21 0.07 8.55
N THR A 109 -13.69 1.21 8.08
CA THR A 109 -13.20 1.91 6.87
C THR A 109 -12.51 3.23 7.22
N THR A 110 -12.00 3.34 8.44
CA THR A 110 -11.31 4.55 8.91
C THR A 110 -10.02 4.78 8.09
N PRO A 111 -9.77 6.00 7.58
CA PRO A 111 -8.71 6.23 6.59
C PRO A 111 -7.32 5.78 7.07
N MET A 112 -6.99 6.13 8.31
CA MET A 112 -5.72 5.79 8.94
C MET A 112 -5.50 4.28 9.06
N ASN A 113 -6.54 3.53 9.42
CA ASN A 113 -6.42 2.07 9.55
C ASN A 113 -6.35 1.40 8.18
N VAL A 114 -7.10 1.87 7.19
CA VAL A 114 -7.04 1.34 5.81
C VAL A 114 -5.64 1.55 5.22
N ILE A 115 -5.07 2.75 5.38
CA ILE A 115 -3.72 3.05 4.88
C ILE A 115 -2.67 2.18 5.58
N LYS A 116 -2.72 2.09 6.93
CA LYS A 116 -1.79 1.22 7.68
C LYS A 116 -1.94 -0.25 7.28
N ALA A 117 -3.18 -0.75 7.17
CA ALA A 117 -3.46 -2.11 6.72
C ALA A 117 -2.88 -2.37 5.33
N ALA A 118 -3.00 -1.42 4.39
CA ALA A 118 -2.47 -1.56 3.04
C ALA A 118 -0.95 -1.60 3.03
N PHE A 119 -0.28 -0.69 3.74
CA PHE A 119 1.18 -0.67 3.82
C PHE A 119 1.73 -1.94 4.47
N GLU A 120 1.11 -2.43 5.56
CA GLU A 120 1.54 -3.69 6.20
C GLU A 120 1.25 -4.91 5.33
N ALA A 121 0.08 -4.97 4.68
CA ALA A 121 -0.27 -6.07 3.78
C ALA A 121 0.75 -6.19 2.65
N LEU A 122 1.06 -5.08 2.00
CA LEU A 122 2.00 -5.03 0.87
C LEU A 122 3.43 -5.34 1.30
N SER A 123 3.86 -4.92 2.50
CA SER A 123 5.17 -5.26 3.05
C SER A 123 5.33 -6.74 3.38
N ASN A 124 4.24 -7.48 3.62
CA ASN A 124 4.27 -8.91 3.97
C ASN A 124 4.24 -9.84 2.75
N THR A 125 4.41 -9.30 1.53
CA THR A 125 4.46 -10.09 0.31
C THR A 125 5.74 -10.92 0.29
N LYS A 126 5.63 -12.24 0.11
CA LYS A 126 6.79 -13.11 -0.13
C LYS A 126 7.01 -13.26 -1.62
N GLN A 127 8.26 -13.23 -2.08
CA GLN A 127 8.52 -13.50 -3.48
C GLN A 127 8.32 -14.99 -3.79
N PRO A 128 7.77 -15.31 -4.98
CA PRO A 128 7.70 -16.68 -5.46
C PRO A 128 9.09 -17.35 -5.49
N GLU A 129 10.13 -16.58 -5.77
CA GLU A 129 11.53 -17.02 -5.74
C GLU A 129 11.97 -17.46 -4.34
N ASP A 130 11.65 -16.67 -3.32
CA ASP A 130 11.99 -17.01 -1.94
C ASP A 130 11.24 -18.27 -1.49
N ILE A 131 9.97 -18.40 -1.87
CA ILE A 131 9.18 -19.61 -1.59
C ILE A 131 9.79 -20.83 -2.28
N ALA A 132 10.26 -20.68 -3.53
CA ALA A 132 10.89 -21.74 -4.29
C ALA A 132 12.22 -22.18 -3.66
N LYS A 133 13.06 -21.21 -3.25
CA LYS A 133 14.31 -21.46 -2.51
C LYS A 133 14.04 -22.18 -1.18
N MET A 134 13.07 -21.70 -0.40
CA MET A 134 12.67 -22.34 0.88
C MET A 134 12.20 -23.79 0.70
N ARG A 135 11.59 -24.10 -0.46
CA ARG A 135 11.08 -25.44 -0.78
C ARG A 135 12.07 -26.33 -1.53
N GLY A 136 13.22 -25.80 -1.95
CA GLY A 136 14.18 -26.51 -2.80
C GLY A 136 13.61 -26.93 -4.16
N LYS A 137 12.62 -26.19 -4.68
CA LYS A 137 11.96 -26.50 -5.97
C LYS A 137 12.22 -25.40 -6.97
N LYS A 138 12.26 -25.76 -8.26
CA LYS A 138 12.33 -24.77 -9.34
C LYS A 138 10.99 -24.04 -9.46
N LEU A 139 11.03 -22.71 -9.52
CA LEU A 139 9.87 -21.89 -9.86
C LEU A 139 9.67 -21.95 -11.39
N ALA A 140 8.47 -22.27 -11.83
CA ALA A 140 8.08 -22.20 -13.23
C ALA A 140 6.85 -21.30 -13.34
N ASP A 141 7.03 -20.13 -13.93
CA ASP A 141 5.93 -19.25 -14.27
C ASP A 141 5.37 -19.63 -15.64
N VAL A 142 4.13 -20.12 -15.65
CA VAL A 142 3.48 -20.61 -16.87
C VAL A 142 3.32 -19.48 -17.90
N GLN A 143 3.09 -18.24 -17.48
CA GLN A 143 2.92 -17.11 -18.40
C GLN A 143 4.25 -16.76 -19.07
N HIS A 144 5.33 -16.64 -18.30
CA HIS A 144 6.65 -16.30 -18.86
C HIS A 144 7.16 -17.41 -19.79
N VAL A 145 6.99 -18.68 -19.40
CA VAL A 145 7.38 -19.83 -20.23
C VAL A 145 6.62 -19.87 -21.55
N TYR A 146 5.32 -19.54 -21.54
CA TYR A 146 4.50 -19.56 -22.74
C TYR A 146 4.86 -18.44 -23.73
N PHE A 147 5.10 -17.22 -23.24
CA PHE A 147 5.37 -16.06 -24.10
C PHE A 147 6.87 -15.82 -24.37
N GLY A 148 7.76 -16.64 -23.80
CA GLY A 148 9.21 -16.48 -23.96
C GLY A 148 9.76 -15.19 -23.34
N GLY A 149 9.04 -14.63 -22.35
CA GLY A 149 9.43 -13.41 -21.64
C GLY A 149 10.40 -13.70 -20.50
N ASN A 150 11.32 -12.76 -20.27
CA ASN A 150 12.30 -12.79 -19.16
C ASN A 150 11.63 -12.86 -17.78
#